data_AF-A0AAW5YJF2-F1
#
_entry.id   AF-A0AAW5YJF2-F1
#
_cell.length_a   1.000
_cell.length_b   1.000
_cell.length_c   1.000
_cell.angle_alpha   90.00
_cell.angle_beta   90.00
_cell.angle_gamma   90.00
#
_symmetry.space_group_name_H-M   'P 1'
#
loop_
_entity.id
_entity.type
_entity.pdbx_description
1 polymer ?
#
loop_
_entity_poly.entity_id
_entity_poly.type
_entity_poly.pdbx_seq_one_letter_code
_entity_poly.pdbx_strand_id
1 'polypeptide(L)'
;MHMHIFEGARHLSNSEWVIRAIIAYIFLILVAKAMGQRSIAQLRFLDVVLVLLLGGNISNALSDEKVGLMGSMITTFILVVLHIISSVLMLKWDRWRRFLEPAPIILIHNGSIDFSNLKKARITVEYLFSELRMRNVSDIQTIKLALWEANGVVSIFRYPEYEAVSRLDLKVAGKKSPVSFVLVKDGSIQQDVLALLGKTEEWAREFLEKNAEVESILLATVDETHKINILLKK
;
A
#
# COMPACT_ATOMS: atom_id res chain seq x y z
N MET A 1 27.70 -27.13 22.50
CA MET A 1 27.50 -26.92 21.05
C MET A 1 27.19 -25.44 20.86
N HIS A 2 28.22 -24.62 20.59
CA HIS A 2 28.01 -23.20 20.35
C HIS A 2 27.44 -23.05 18.94
N MET A 3 26.19 -22.56 18.85
CA MET A 3 25.55 -22.32 17.57
C MET A 3 26.08 -21.00 17.01
N HIS A 4 26.71 -21.02 15.85
CA HIS A 4 27.28 -19.83 15.23
C HIS A 4 26.25 -19.07 14.38
N ILE A 5 24.98 -19.07 14.79
CA ILE A 5 23.87 -18.45 14.03
C ILE A 5 24.06 -16.94 13.88
N PHE A 6 24.57 -16.28 14.92
CA PHE A 6 24.67 -14.82 15.00
C PHE A 6 26.02 -14.26 14.54
N GLU A 7 27.06 -15.10 14.51
CA GLU A 7 28.43 -14.75 14.15
C GLU A 7 28.82 -15.36 12.80
N GLY A 8 29.86 -14.83 12.17
CA GLY A 8 30.45 -15.48 10.98
C GLY A 8 31.11 -16.80 11.37
N ALA A 9 30.90 -17.85 10.59
CA ALA A 9 31.50 -19.17 10.80
C ALA A 9 32.29 -19.64 9.58
N ARG A 10 33.21 -20.59 9.78
CA ARG A 10 33.93 -21.25 8.68
C ARG A 10 33.11 -22.32 7.96
N HIS A 11 32.10 -22.85 8.63
CA HIS A 11 31.15 -23.81 8.10
C HIS A 11 29.87 -23.74 8.95
N LEU A 12 28.71 -23.58 8.34
CA LEU A 12 27.41 -23.70 9.03
C LEU A 12 26.76 -25.05 8.76
N SER A 13 26.19 -25.65 9.79
CA SER A 13 25.38 -26.86 9.63
C SER A 13 24.03 -26.55 8.96
N ASN A 14 23.43 -27.56 8.34
CA ASN A 14 22.12 -27.42 7.68
C ASN A 14 21.03 -26.93 8.64
N SER A 15 21.06 -27.34 9.91
CA SER A 15 20.12 -26.88 10.93
C SER A 15 20.32 -25.41 11.29
N GLU A 16 21.57 -24.92 11.34
CA GLU A 16 21.85 -23.50 11.56
C GLU A 16 21.36 -22.63 10.40
N TRP A 17 21.46 -23.09 9.16
CA TRP A 17 20.87 -22.42 8.00
C TRP A 17 19.35 -22.29 8.10
N VAL A 18 18.66 -23.38 8.48
CA VAL A 18 17.20 -23.36 8.68
C VAL A 18 16.80 -22.36 9.76
N ILE A 19 17.52 -22.35 10.88
CA ILE A 19 17.21 -21.44 12.00
C ILE A 19 17.50 -19.98 11.61
N ARG A 20 18.61 -19.70 10.91
CA ARG A 20 18.92 -18.36 10.37
C ARG A 20 17.79 -17.86 9.46
N ALA A 21 17.28 -18.72 8.57
CA ALA A 21 16.19 -18.36 7.66
C ALA A 21 14.89 -18.03 8.41
N ILE A 22 14.50 -18.84 9.40
CA ILE A 22 13.30 -18.58 10.21
C ILE A 22 13.42 -17.25 10.98
N ILE A 23 14.56 -17.01 11.63
CA ILE A 23 14.80 -15.78 12.39
C ILE A 23 14.77 -14.56 11.46
N ALA A 24 15.48 -14.62 10.34
CA ALA A 24 15.51 -13.53 9.36
C ALA A 24 14.11 -13.23 8.79
N TYR A 25 13.32 -14.27 8.51
CA TYR A 25 11.95 -14.12 8.01
C TYR A 25 11.04 -13.40 9.02
N ILE A 26 11.03 -13.85 10.29
CA ILE A 26 10.24 -13.21 11.35
C ILE A 26 10.70 -11.76 11.55
N PHE A 27 12.02 -11.52 11.57
CA PHE A 27 12.58 -10.18 11.68
C PHE A 27 12.15 -9.26 10.51
N LEU A 28 12.20 -9.76 9.27
CA LEU A 28 11.75 -8.99 8.10
C LEU A 28 10.25 -8.68 8.14
N ILE A 29 9.41 -9.58 8.66
CA ILE A 29 7.98 -9.27 8.89
C ILE A 29 7.82 -8.11 9.87
N LEU A 30 8.58 -8.10 10.97
CA LEU A 30 8.52 -7.01 11.95
C LEU A 30 8.98 -5.69 11.34
N VAL A 31 10.06 -5.72 10.56
CA VAL A 31 10.56 -4.56 9.80
C VAL A 31 9.50 -4.05 8.81
N ALA A 32 8.92 -4.94 8.00
CA ALA A 32 7.89 -4.57 7.04
C ALA A 32 6.66 -3.97 7.72
N LYS A 33 6.25 -4.53 8.87
CA LYS A 33 5.14 -3.98 9.67
C LYS A 33 5.47 -2.58 10.20
N ALA A 34 6.72 -2.31 10.60
CA ALA A 34 7.17 -1.00 11.05
C ALA A 34 7.22 0.05 9.92
N MET A 35 7.47 -0.37 8.67
CA MET A 35 7.44 0.50 7.49
C MET A 35 6.02 0.97 7.11
N GLY A 36 4.99 0.35 7.69
CA GLY A 36 3.58 0.70 7.45
C GLY A 36 2.96 -0.01 6.25
N GLN A 37 1.70 0.30 5.96
CA GLN A 37 0.95 -0.31 4.87
C GLN A 37 1.13 0.53 3.60
N ARG A 38 2.06 0.12 2.73
CA ARG A 38 2.15 0.63 1.35
C ARG A 38 2.18 -0.54 0.38
N SER A 39 1.37 -0.44 -0.68
CA SER A 39 1.45 -1.41 -1.79
C SER A 39 2.72 -1.17 -2.62
N ILE A 40 3.19 -2.19 -3.34
CA ILE A 40 4.39 -2.10 -4.21
C ILE A 40 4.25 -0.94 -5.22
N ALA A 41 3.03 -0.71 -5.74
CA ALA A 41 2.74 0.35 -6.69
C ALA A 41 2.72 1.78 -6.09
N GLN A 42 2.75 1.89 -4.75
CA GLN A 42 2.71 3.15 -4.01
C GLN A 42 4.02 3.41 -3.25
N LEU A 43 5.05 2.60 -3.50
CA LEU A 43 6.35 2.80 -2.89
C LEU A 43 6.93 4.13 -3.35
N ARG A 44 7.40 4.90 -2.38
CA ARG A 44 8.12 6.15 -2.60
C ARG A 44 9.57 5.84 -2.91
N PHE A 45 10.28 6.83 -3.42
CA PHE A 45 11.72 6.71 -3.71
C PHE A 45 12.52 6.15 -2.52
N LEU A 46 12.29 6.69 -1.31
CA LEU A 46 12.93 6.20 -0.09
C LEU A 46 12.60 4.74 0.25
N ASP A 47 11.37 4.30 -0.04
CA ASP A 47 10.95 2.93 0.26
C ASP A 47 11.69 1.95 -0.66
N VAL A 48 11.82 2.31 -1.94
CA VAL A 48 12.56 1.49 -2.94
C VAL A 48 14.03 1.37 -2.56
N VAL A 49 14.68 2.47 -2.18
CA VAL A 49 16.08 2.46 -1.73
C VAL A 49 16.24 1.55 -0.51
N LEU A 50 15.34 1.65 0.48
CA LEU A 50 15.40 0.80 1.66
C LEU A 50 15.23 -0.68 1.30
N VAL A 51 14.23 -1.05 0.50
CA VAL A 51 13.99 -2.44 0.09
C VAL A 51 15.21 -3.05 -0.61
N LEU A 52 15.88 -2.28 -1.49
CA LEU A 52 17.10 -2.74 -2.17
C LEU A 52 18.26 -2.97 -1.19
N LEU A 53 18.46 -2.05 -0.25
CA LEU A 53 19.49 -2.18 0.78
C LEU A 53 19.23 -3.37 1.71
N LEU A 54 17.98 -3.55 2.16
CA LEU A 54 17.59 -4.66 3.01
C LEU A 54 17.71 -6.00 2.29
N GLY A 55 17.26 -6.07 1.03
CA GLY A 55 17.35 -7.26 0.20
C GLY A 55 18.79 -7.74 0.05
N GLY A 56 19.71 -6.84 -0.33
CA GLY A 56 21.13 -7.18 -0.45
C GLY A 56 21.76 -7.58 0.88
N ASN A 57 21.51 -6.80 1.94
CA ASN A 57 22.09 -7.03 3.26
C ASN A 57 21.65 -8.38 3.87
N ILE A 58 20.35 -8.68 3.88
CA ILE A 58 19.83 -9.94 4.44
C ILE A 58 20.18 -11.13 3.53
N SER A 59 20.13 -10.97 2.20
CA SER A 59 20.51 -12.04 1.27
C SER A 59 21.96 -12.48 1.52
N ASN A 60 22.87 -11.55 1.78
CA ASN A 60 24.26 -11.89 2.09
C ASN A 60 24.39 -12.72 3.37
N ALA A 61 23.71 -12.34 4.46
CA ALA A 61 23.71 -13.13 5.71
C ALA A 61 23.04 -14.51 5.59
N LEU A 62 22.11 -14.66 4.64
CA LEU A 62 21.41 -15.92 4.37
C LEU A 62 22.10 -16.80 3.30
N SER A 63 23.15 -16.30 2.64
CA SER A 63 23.85 -17.03 1.58
C SER A 63 25.33 -17.27 1.88
N ASP A 64 25.97 -16.41 2.68
CA ASP A 64 27.38 -16.54 3.07
C ASP A 64 27.50 -16.88 4.56
N GLU A 65 28.06 -18.05 4.84
CA GLU A 65 28.30 -18.54 6.20
C GLU A 65 29.30 -17.70 7.01
N LYS A 66 30.19 -16.96 6.32
CA LYS A 66 31.15 -16.04 6.94
C LYS A 66 30.51 -14.76 7.42
N VAL A 67 29.30 -14.44 6.93
CA VAL A 67 28.55 -13.28 7.36
C VAL A 67 27.62 -13.68 8.51
N GLY A 68 27.82 -13.05 9.66
CA GLY A 68 26.95 -13.26 10.82
C GLY A 68 25.58 -12.60 10.64
N LEU A 69 24.52 -13.29 11.07
CA LEU A 69 23.16 -12.75 10.99
C LEU A 69 22.97 -11.50 11.86
N MET A 70 23.65 -11.41 13.01
CA MET A 70 23.50 -10.29 13.95
C MET A 70 23.92 -8.96 13.34
N GLY A 71 25.05 -8.93 12.64
CA GLY A 71 25.53 -7.72 11.96
C GLY A 71 24.52 -7.21 10.93
N SER A 72 23.91 -8.13 10.18
CA SER A 72 22.89 -7.78 9.19
C SER A 72 21.59 -7.30 9.83
N MET A 73 21.19 -7.89 10.96
CA MET A 73 20.02 -7.44 11.72
C MET A 73 20.23 -6.04 12.32
N ILE A 74 21.40 -5.76 12.92
CA ILE A 74 21.73 -4.43 13.46
C ILE A 74 21.72 -3.39 12.33
N THR A 75 22.38 -3.70 11.21
CA THR A 75 22.43 -2.80 10.04
C THR A 75 21.02 -2.51 9.52
N THR A 76 20.20 -3.55 9.35
CA THR A 76 18.80 -3.41 8.93
C THR A 76 18.00 -2.56 9.91
N PHE A 77 18.14 -2.80 11.21
CA PHE A 77 17.45 -2.02 12.24
C PHE A 77 17.80 -0.53 12.16
N ILE A 78 19.09 -0.21 12.03
CA ILE A 78 19.55 1.19 11.87
C ILE A 78 18.98 1.81 10.60
N LEU A 79 19.00 1.09 9.47
CA LEU A 79 18.43 1.57 8.21
C LEU A 79 16.93 1.88 8.32
N VAL A 80 16.17 1.03 9.01
CA VAL A 80 14.74 1.23 9.25
C VAL A 80 14.50 2.44 10.16
N VAL A 81 15.27 2.60 11.23
CA VAL A 81 15.19 3.78 12.10
C VAL A 81 15.49 5.06 11.32
N LEU A 82 16.54 5.07 10.50
CA LEU A 82 16.87 6.21 9.64
C LEU A 82 15.77 6.51 8.62
N HIS A 83 15.14 5.48 8.06
CA HIS A 83 14.01 5.65 7.15
C HIS A 83 12.79 6.27 7.84
N ILE A 84 12.45 5.82 9.06
CA ILE A 84 11.36 6.39 9.86
C ILE A 84 11.67 7.85 10.20
N ILE A 85 12.89 8.15 10.68
CA ILE A 85 13.33 9.52 10.96
C ILE A 85 13.21 10.39 9.71
N SER A 86 13.70 9.90 8.56
CA SER A 86 13.62 10.62 7.29
C SER A 86 12.17 10.91 6.90
N SER A 87 11.27 9.94 7.06
CA SER A 87 9.84 10.11 6.79
C SER A 87 9.20 11.17 7.70
N VAL A 88 9.54 11.19 8.99
CA VAL A 88 9.07 12.21 9.94
C VAL A 88 9.65 13.59 9.62
N LEU A 89 10.92 13.66 9.21
CA LEU A 89 11.55 14.91 8.79
C LEU A 89 10.88 15.52 7.55
N MET A 90 10.41 14.70 6.62
CA MET A 90 9.64 15.18 5.46
C MET A 90 8.32 15.84 5.84
N LEU A 91 7.71 15.45 6.96
CA LEU A 91 6.48 16.10 7.46
C LEU A 91 6.74 17.48 8.06
N LYS A 92 7.94 17.71 8.60
CA LYS A 92 8.31 18.95 9.29
C LYS A 92 9.07 19.94 8.40
N TRP A 93 9.84 19.44 7.45
CA TRP A 93 10.77 20.26 6.66
C TRP A 93 10.53 20.14 5.16
N ASP A 94 9.88 21.15 4.59
CA ASP A 94 9.55 21.19 3.17
C ASP A 94 10.75 21.11 2.22
N ARG A 95 11.92 21.62 2.61
CA ARG A 95 13.13 21.50 1.78
C ARG A 95 13.58 20.04 1.70
N TRP A 96 13.56 19.31 2.81
CA TRP A 96 13.87 17.89 2.85
C TRP A 96 12.85 17.07 2.07
N ARG A 97 11.57 17.40 2.23
CA ARG A 97 10.48 16.81 1.43
C ARG A 97 10.72 16.99 -0.06
N ARG A 98 10.97 18.22 -0.53
CA ARG A 98 11.19 18.52 -1.96
C ARG A 98 12.47 17.91 -2.54
N PHE A 99 13.48 17.66 -1.70
CA PHE A 99 14.71 17.00 -2.11
C PHE A 99 14.46 15.51 -2.42
N LEU A 100 13.68 14.83 -1.58
CA LEU A 100 13.37 13.40 -1.71
C LEU A 100 12.19 13.10 -2.64
N GLU A 101 11.18 13.95 -2.60
CA GLU A 101 9.96 13.91 -3.42
C GLU A 101 9.84 15.24 -4.18
N PRO A 102 10.37 15.32 -5.41
CA PRO A 102 10.28 16.52 -6.23
C PRO A 102 8.82 16.97 -6.43
N ALA A 103 8.62 18.28 -6.54
CA ALA A 103 7.29 18.81 -6.85
C ALA A 103 6.84 18.35 -8.26
N PRO A 104 5.52 18.18 -8.47
CA PRO A 104 5.01 17.77 -9.76
C PRO A 104 5.37 18.78 -10.86
N ILE A 105 5.65 18.27 -12.06
CA ILE A 105 6.03 19.08 -13.23
C ILE A 105 4.86 19.16 -14.19
N ILE A 106 4.48 20.37 -14.63
CA ILE A 106 3.39 20.55 -15.60
C ILE A 106 3.83 20.06 -16.98
N LEU A 107 3.18 19.03 -17.52
CA LEU A 107 3.46 18.51 -18.86
C LEU A 107 2.52 19.08 -19.91
N ILE A 108 1.25 19.25 -19.57
CA ILE A 108 0.22 19.83 -20.43
C ILE A 108 -0.56 20.87 -19.63
N HIS A 109 -0.79 22.02 -20.22
CA HIS A 109 -1.65 23.07 -19.66
C HIS A 109 -2.52 23.64 -20.76
N ASN A 110 -3.84 23.61 -20.57
CA ASN A 110 -4.85 24.06 -21.52
C ASN A 110 -4.62 23.53 -22.95
N GLY A 111 -4.52 22.20 -23.10
CA GLY A 111 -4.33 21.56 -24.40
C GLY A 111 -2.96 21.77 -25.05
N SER A 112 -2.00 22.41 -24.37
CA SER A 112 -0.67 22.70 -24.89
C SER A 112 0.41 21.96 -24.12
N ILE A 113 1.28 21.23 -24.84
CA ILE A 113 2.44 20.53 -24.25
C ILE A 113 3.54 21.54 -23.90
N ASP A 114 4.06 21.47 -22.68
CA ASP A 114 5.28 22.17 -22.29
C ASP A 114 6.52 21.29 -22.54
N PHE A 115 7.13 21.44 -23.72
CA PHE A 115 8.34 20.70 -24.10
C PHE A 115 9.55 20.99 -23.21
N SER A 116 9.61 22.16 -22.57
CA SER A 116 10.69 22.48 -21.63
C SER A 116 10.57 21.62 -20.37
N ASN A 117 9.34 21.38 -19.94
CA ASN A 117 9.03 20.54 -18.79
C ASN A 117 9.15 19.05 -19.09
N LEU A 118 8.87 18.60 -20.33
CA LEU A 118 9.22 17.24 -20.76
C LEU A 118 10.71 16.95 -20.59
N LYS A 119 11.58 17.91 -20.97
CA LYS A 119 13.03 17.79 -20.77
C LYS A 119 13.40 17.72 -19.29
N LYS A 120 12.76 18.54 -18.43
CA LYS A 120 12.98 18.48 -16.97
C LYS A 120 12.54 17.15 -16.37
N ALA A 121 11.40 16.62 -16.83
CA ALA A 121 10.88 15.31 -16.44
C ALA A 121 11.66 14.14 -17.05
N ARG A 122 12.55 14.40 -18.01
CA ARG A 122 13.35 13.41 -18.75
C ARG A 122 12.50 12.36 -19.46
N ILE A 123 11.35 12.77 -19.99
CA ILE A 123 10.46 11.90 -20.77
C ILE A 123 10.34 12.41 -22.20
N THR A 124 10.10 11.50 -23.13
CA THR A 124 9.81 11.87 -24.52
C THR A 124 8.33 12.19 -24.70
N VAL A 125 8.01 12.81 -25.84
CA VAL A 125 6.61 13.08 -26.21
C VAL A 125 5.86 11.76 -26.39
N GLU A 126 6.50 10.76 -27.01
CA GLU A 126 5.92 9.43 -27.23
C GLU A 126 5.57 8.74 -25.92
N TYR A 127 6.40 8.90 -24.89
CA TYR A 127 6.11 8.40 -23.55
C TYR A 127 4.87 9.09 -22.96
N LEU A 128 4.80 10.43 -23.02
CA LEU A 128 3.60 11.17 -22.59
C LEU A 128 2.35 10.66 -23.31
N PHE A 129 2.38 10.53 -24.64
CA PHE A 129 1.24 10.00 -25.40
C PHE A 129 0.92 8.53 -25.07
N SER A 130 1.89 7.72 -24.66
CA SER A 130 1.64 6.38 -24.14
C SER A 130 0.83 6.43 -22.84
N GLU A 131 1.21 7.29 -21.91
CA GLU A 131 0.50 7.49 -20.63
C GLU A 131 -0.92 8.03 -20.84
N LEU A 132 -1.10 8.98 -21.79
CA LEU A 132 -2.41 9.48 -22.17
C LEU A 132 -3.31 8.35 -22.70
N ARG A 133 -2.77 7.47 -23.56
CA ARG A 133 -3.52 6.32 -24.12
C ARG A 133 -3.90 5.32 -23.04
N MET A 134 -3.02 5.01 -22.10
CA MET A 134 -3.34 4.13 -20.96
C MET A 134 -4.50 4.66 -20.11
N ARG A 135 -4.77 5.97 -20.17
CA ARG A 135 -5.87 6.65 -19.48
C ARG A 135 -7.05 7.00 -20.39
N ASN A 136 -7.14 6.35 -21.55
CA ASN A 136 -8.19 6.58 -22.56
C ASN A 136 -8.34 8.05 -22.96
N VAL A 137 -7.22 8.79 -23.06
CA VAL A 137 -7.17 10.15 -23.60
C VAL A 137 -6.58 10.08 -25.01
N SER A 138 -7.40 10.41 -26.02
CA SER A 138 -6.98 10.42 -27.43
C SER A 138 -6.59 11.80 -27.94
N ASP A 139 -7.21 12.85 -27.40
CA ASP A 139 -6.98 14.24 -27.82
C ASP A 139 -6.49 15.09 -26.64
N ILE A 140 -5.35 15.75 -26.85
CA ILE A 140 -4.71 16.63 -25.89
C ILE A 140 -5.55 17.89 -25.63
N GLN A 141 -6.34 18.36 -26.60
CA GLN A 141 -7.18 19.54 -26.43
C GLN A 141 -8.24 19.34 -25.34
N THR A 142 -8.57 18.09 -25.01
CA THR A 142 -9.48 17.74 -23.90
C THR A 142 -8.85 17.90 -22.51
N ILE A 143 -7.53 18.04 -22.44
CA ILE A 143 -6.76 18.08 -21.20
C ILE A 143 -6.60 19.53 -20.75
N LYS A 144 -7.12 19.81 -19.55
CA LYS A 144 -6.90 21.09 -18.87
C LYS A 144 -5.52 21.14 -18.21
N LEU A 145 -5.12 20.06 -17.55
CA LEU A 145 -3.84 19.96 -16.85
C LEU A 145 -3.34 18.51 -16.85
N ALA A 146 -2.07 18.29 -17.19
CA ALA A 146 -1.38 17.04 -16.90
C ALA A 146 -0.09 17.31 -16.14
N LEU A 147 0.17 16.53 -15.09
CA LEU A 147 1.34 16.68 -14.24
C LEU A 147 2.16 15.38 -14.22
N TRP A 148 3.47 15.53 -14.16
CA TRP A 148 4.42 14.47 -13.85
C TRP A 148 4.61 14.39 -12.33
N GLU A 149 4.13 13.31 -11.72
CA GLU A 149 4.23 13.10 -10.27
C GLU A 149 5.60 12.53 -9.87
N ALA A 150 5.97 12.68 -8.59
CA ALA A 150 7.27 12.23 -8.06
C ALA A 150 7.50 10.70 -8.17
N ASN A 151 6.42 9.93 -8.24
CA ASN A 151 6.45 8.48 -8.43
C ASN A 151 6.52 8.06 -9.91
N GLY A 152 6.69 9.01 -10.84
CA GLY A 152 6.80 8.74 -12.27
C GLY A 152 5.47 8.44 -12.96
N VAL A 153 4.35 8.84 -12.37
CA VAL A 153 3.01 8.68 -12.94
C VAL A 153 2.51 10.01 -13.48
N VAL A 154 1.80 10.00 -14.61
CA VAL A 154 1.14 11.21 -15.14
C VAL A 154 -0.25 11.37 -14.53
N SER A 155 -0.52 12.43 -13.78
CA SER A 155 -1.91 12.79 -13.40
C SER A 155 -2.55 13.63 -14.50
N ILE A 156 -3.86 13.46 -14.75
CA ILE A 156 -4.58 14.12 -15.85
C ILE A 156 -5.90 14.66 -15.34
N PHE A 157 -6.17 15.93 -15.64
CA PHE A 157 -7.42 16.63 -15.40
C PHE A 157 -7.96 17.12 -16.75
N ARG A 158 -9.19 16.73 -17.09
CA ARG A 158 -9.84 17.11 -18.34
C ARG A 158 -10.65 18.38 -18.15
N TYR A 159 -11.11 18.99 -19.25
CA TYR A 159 -12.16 19.98 -19.15
C TYR A 159 -13.50 19.30 -18.80
N PRO A 160 -14.42 19.98 -18.07
CA PRO A 160 -15.70 19.41 -17.65
C PRO A 160 -16.52 18.80 -18.79
N GLU A 161 -16.45 19.37 -20.00
CA GLU A 161 -17.14 18.89 -21.20
C GLU A 161 -16.70 17.48 -21.65
N TYR A 162 -15.51 17.04 -21.22
CA TYR A 162 -14.92 15.73 -21.53
C TYR A 162 -14.82 14.79 -20.32
N GLU A 163 -15.38 15.20 -19.17
CA GLU A 163 -15.49 14.36 -17.98
C GLU A 163 -16.75 13.47 -18.04
N ALA A 164 -16.75 12.40 -17.27
CA ALA A 164 -17.94 11.57 -17.13
C ALA A 164 -19.01 12.34 -16.35
N VAL A 165 -20.24 12.35 -16.88
CA VAL A 165 -21.37 13.05 -16.25
C VAL A 165 -21.66 12.43 -14.88
N SER A 166 -21.61 13.26 -13.83
CA SER A 166 -21.96 12.85 -12.49
C SER A 166 -23.48 12.87 -12.27
N ARG A 167 -23.97 12.19 -11.22
CA ARG A 167 -25.39 12.26 -10.85
C ARG A 167 -25.83 13.69 -10.49
N LEU A 168 -24.90 14.50 -9.99
CA LEU A 168 -25.16 15.90 -9.63
C LEU A 168 -25.42 16.75 -10.87
N ASP A 169 -24.67 16.53 -11.96
CA ASP A 169 -24.86 17.22 -13.24
C ASP A 169 -26.26 16.94 -13.83
N LEU A 170 -26.72 15.69 -13.70
CA LEU A 170 -28.06 15.27 -14.11
C LEU A 170 -29.16 15.69 -13.12
N LYS A 171 -28.82 16.29 -11.98
CA LYS A 171 -29.75 16.60 -10.87
C LYS A 171 -30.54 15.37 -10.40
N VAL A 172 -29.95 14.19 -10.51
CA VAL A 172 -30.56 12.94 -10.08
C VAL A 172 -30.23 12.71 -8.61
N ALA A 173 -31.26 12.63 -7.78
CA ALA A 173 -31.10 12.33 -6.36
C ALA A 173 -30.29 11.03 -6.16
N GLY A 174 -29.27 11.11 -5.31
CA GLY A 174 -28.58 9.93 -4.81
C GLY A 174 -29.55 9.04 -4.06
N LYS A 175 -29.56 7.74 -4.34
CA LYS A 175 -30.07 6.77 -3.36
C LYS A 175 -28.93 6.54 -2.39
N LYS A 176 -29.19 6.59 -1.07
CA LYS A 176 -28.22 6.08 -0.09
C LYS A 176 -27.91 4.64 -0.49
N SER A 177 -26.67 4.39 -0.90
CA SER A 177 -26.19 3.04 -1.12
C SER A 177 -25.65 2.60 0.24
N PRO A 178 -26.35 1.71 0.96
CA PRO A 178 -25.87 1.29 2.26
C PRO A 178 -24.57 0.51 2.05
N VAL A 179 -23.58 0.79 2.89
CA VAL A 179 -22.33 0.03 2.91
C VAL A 179 -22.58 -1.21 3.76
N SER A 180 -22.20 -2.38 3.24
CA SER A 180 -22.30 -3.64 3.96
C SER A 180 -20.98 -3.98 4.64
N PHE A 181 -21.05 -4.37 5.90
CA PHE A 181 -19.94 -4.83 6.71
C PHE A 181 -20.06 -6.32 6.98
N VAL A 182 -18.94 -7.03 7.05
CA VAL A 182 -18.91 -8.46 7.38
C VAL A 182 -19.06 -8.62 8.88
N LEU A 183 -20.26 -8.96 9.37
CA LEU A 183 -20.52 -9.15 10.79
C LEU A 183 -20.02 -10.53 11.27
N VAL A 184 -20.20 -11.57 10.45
CA VAL A 184 -19.72 -12.93 10.75
C VAL A 184 -18.90 -13.45 9.59
N LYS A 185 -17.78 -14.08 9.90
CA LYS A 185 -16.95 -14.80 8.95
C LYS A 185 -16.52 -16.12 9.57
N ASP A 186 -16.74 -17.22 8.86
CA ASP A 186 -16.38 -18.59 9.26
C ASP A 186 -16.93 -19.01 10.65
N GLY A 187 -18.04 -18.41 11.05
CA GLY A 187 -18.69 -18.62 12.35
C GLY A 187 -18.11 -17.80 13.50
N SER A 188 -17.27 -16.81 13.20
CA SER A 188 -16.73 -15.85 14.17
C SER A 188 -17.29 -14.45 13.93
N ILE A 189 -17.80 -13.82 14.99
CA ILE A 189 -18.27 -12.44 14.97
C ILE A 189 -17.06 -11.49 14.90
N GLN A 190 -17.11 -10.53 13.99
CA GLN A 190 -16.04 -9.56 13.75
C GLN A 190 -16.19 -8.37 14.72
N GLN A 191 -15.33 -8.32 15.74
CA GLN A 191 -15.39 -7.33 16.83
C GLN A 191 -15.07 -5.90 16.37
N ASP A 192 -14.17 -5.77 15.40
CA ASP A 192 -13.85 -4.51 14.73
C ASP A 192 -15.07 -3.91 14.02
N VAL A 193 -15.88 -4.77 13.39
CA VAL A 193 -17.15 -4.36 12.77
C VAL A 193 -18.19 -3.97 13.82
N LEU A 194 -18.27 -4.70 14.94
CA LEU A 194 -19.14 -4.31 16.06
C LEU A 194 -18.78 -2.94 16.64
N ALA A 195 -17.49 -2.69 16.86
CA ALA A 195 -16.99 -1.41 17.34
C ALA A 195 -17.31 -0.28 16.35
N LEU A 196 -17.18 -0.53 15.04
CA LEU A 196 -17.53 0.43 14.00
C LEU A 196 -19.03 0.77 13.99
N LEU A 197 -19.89 -0.23 14.22
CA LEU A 197 -21.34 -0.07 14.27
C LEU A 197 -21.84 0.45 15.63
N GLY A 198 -20.96 0.59 16.63
CA GLY A 198 -21.33 0.92 18.00
C GLY A 198 -22.27 -0.12 18.63
N LYS A 199 -22.09 -1.41 18.28
CA LYS A 199 -22.91 -2.53 18.75
C LYS A 199 -22.10 -3.48 19.62
N THR A 200 -22.80 -4.27 20.42
CA THR A 200 -22.18 -5.29 21.27
C THR A 200 -22.26 -6.67 20.64
N GLU A 201 -21.50 -7.62 21.18
CA GLU A 201 -21.54 -9.00 20.70
C GLU A 201 -22.90 -9.65 21.00
N GLU A 202 -23.52 -9.33 22.13
CA GLU A 202 -24.86 -9.78 22.48
C GLU A 202 -25.88 -9.33 21.43
N TRP A 203 -25.79 -8.07 21.00
CA TRP A 203 -26.64 -7.55 19.93
C TRP A 203 -26.48 -8.37 18.64
N ALA A 204 -25.26 -8.73 18.26
CA ALA A 204 -25.04 -9.53 17.05
C ALA A 204 -25.61 -10.94 17.19
N ARG A 205 -25.45 -11.59 18.35
CA ARG A 205 -26.01 -12.91 18.61
C ARG A 205 -27.54 -12.89 18.53
N GLU A 206 -28.19 -11.96 19.23
CA GLU A 206 -29.65 -11.78 19.17
C GLU A 206 -30.15 -11.46 17.74
N PHE A 207 -29.37 -10.65 17.00
CA PHE A 207 -29.70 -10.25 15.64
C PHE A 207 -29.58 -11.42 14.64
N LEU A 208 -28.62 -12.32 14.87
CA LEU A 208 -28.34 -13.49 14.02
C LEU A 208 -29.21 -14.71 14.36
N GLU A 209 -29.54 -14.91 15.63
CA GLU A 209 -30.35 -16.04 16.14
C GLU A 209 -31.69 -16.18 15.43
N LYS A 210 -32.26 -15.06 14.94
CA LYS A 210 -33.50 -15.06 14.15
C LYS A 210 -33.39 -15.78 12.81
N ASN A 211 -32.17 -16.02 12.32
CA ASN A 211 -31.92 -16.56 10.99
C ASN A 211 -31.06 -17.83 11.00
N ALA A 212 -29.98 -17.86 11.77
CA ALA A 212 -29.08 -19.01 11.85
C ALA A 212 -28.16 -18.93 13.09
N GLU A 213 -27.71 -20.08 13.57
CA GLU A 213 -26.66 -20.14 14.59
C GLU A 213 -25.34 -19.63 14.01
N VAL A 214 -24.64 -18.80 14.79
CA VAL A 214 -23.39 -18.14 14.38
C VAL A 214 -22.38 -19.15 13.81
N GLU A 215 -22.22 -20.31 14.44
CA GLU A 215 -21.23 -21.32 14.06
C GLU A 215 -21.48 -21.95 12.68
N SER A 216 -22.75 -21.99 12.25
CA SER A 216 -23.19 -22.50 10.95
C SER A 216 -23.00 -21.49 9.81
N ILE A 217 -22.72 -20.24 10.14
CA ILE A 217 -22.60 -19.14 9.17
C ILE A 217 -21.18 -19.12 8.58
N LEU A 218 -21.10 -19.22 7.27
CA LEU A 218 -19.86 -18.97 6.52
C LEU A 218 -19.59 -17.47 6.42
N LEU A 219 -20.63 -16.69 6.10
CA LEU A 219 -20.55 -15.25 5.95
C LEU A 219 -21.89 -14.60 6.33
N ALA A 220 -21.89 -13.62 7.21
CA ALA A 220 -23.01 -12.71 7.38
C ALA A 220 -22.56 -11.27 7.13
N THR A 221 -23.27 -10.55 6.28
CA THR A 221 -23.07 -9.12 6.07
C THR A 221 -24.26 -8.34 6.59
N VAL A 222 -24.00 -7.25 7.32
CA VAL A 222 -25.02 -6.30 7.76
C VAL A 222 -24.77 -4.94 7.10
N ASP A 223 -25.82 -4.32 6.59
CA ASP A 223 -25.73 -2.97 6.05
C ASP A 223 -26.19 -1.91 7.06
N GLU A 224 -25.94 -0.64 6.78
CA GLU A 224 -26.34 0.49 7.66
C GLU A 224 -27.86 0.61 7.88
N THR A 225 -28.67 -0.08 7.07
CA THR A 225 -30.13 -0.16 7.24
C THR A 225 -30.56 -1.39 8.05
N HIS A 226 -29.60 -2.10 8.66
CA HIS A 226 -29.78 -3.38 9.35
C HIS A 226 -30.34 -4.49 8.46
N LYS A 227 -30.13 -4.42 7.14
CA LYS A 227 -30.40 -5.56 6.27
C LYS A 227 -29.26 -6.56 6.41
N ILE A 228 -29.61 -7.82 6.64
CA ILE A 228 -28.66 -8.91 6.76
C ILE A 228 -28.72 -9.81 5.52
N ASN A 229 -27.55 -10.25 5.04
CA ASN A 229 -27.43 -11.36 4.10
C ASN A 229 -26.56 -12.43 4.74
N ILE A 230 -27.00 -13.68 4.73
CA ILE A 230 -26.32 -14.82 5.38
C ILE A 230 -26.02 -15.88 4.33
N LEU A 231 -24.80 -16.39 4.36
CA LEU A 231 -24.34 -17.58 3.65
C LEU A 231 -23.95 -18.61 4.69
N LEU A 232 -24.53 -19.81 4.61
CA LEU A 232 -24.25 -20.91 5.51
C LEU A 232 -23.09 -21.77 4.98
N LYS A 233 -22.43 -22.48 5.89
CA LYS A 233 -21.46 -23.52 5.54
C LYS A 233 -22.20 -24.64 4.79
N LYS A 234 -21.58 -25.17 3.74
CA LYS A 234 -22.09 -26.34 3.00
C LYS A 234 -21.81 -27.62 3.78
#